data_AF-A0AAE0SFB8-F1
#
_entry.id   AF-A0AAE0SFB8-F1
#
_cell.length_a   1.000
_cell.length_b   1.000
_cell.length_c   1.000
_cell.angle_alpha   90.00
_cell.angle_beta   90.00
_cell.angle_gamma   90.00
#
_symmetry.space_group_name_H-M   'P 1'
#
loop_
_entity.id
_entity.type
_entity.pdbx_description
1 polymer ?
#
loop_
_entity_poly.entity_id
_entity_poly.type
_entity_poly.pdbx_seq_one_letter_code
_entity_poly.pdbx_strand_id
1 'polypeptide(L)'
;MNGKGIWMSQVILLCGLYSWITPAVSFLGESVCGKTRYQPILNMCCGGVVQSRSGLWPSCCQTKGYDAAFKMCCSDSIQYRSGILPSCCETVGYDATFYMCCSGMIQSRSGLQPSCCGTIGYDAAIRKCCNGHVC
;
A
#
# COMPACT_ATOMS: atom_id res chain seq x y z
N MET A 1 18.35 50.89 22.47
CA MET A 1 18.77 49.52 22.10
C MET A 1 17.78 48.57 22.76
N ASN A 2 16.73 48.20 22.03
CA ASN A 2 16.49 46.85 21.43
C ASN A 2 15.95 45.87 22.48
N GLY A 3 14.79 45.24 22.35
CA GLY A 3 13.77 45.21 21.29
C GLY A 3 12.57 44.39 21.78
N LYS A 4 11.39 44.95 21.50
CA LYS A 4 9.98 44.58 21.80
C LYS A 4 9.64 43.13 21.36
N GLY A 5 8.60 42.42 21.81
CA GLY A 5 7.40 42.69 22.60
C GLY A 5 6.45 41.47 22.38
N ILE A 6 6.23 40.56 23.34
CA ILE A 6 5.03 40.37 24.18
C ILE A 6 3.70 40.88 23.55
N TRP A 7 2.52 40.23 23.53
CA TRP A 7 1.82 39.44 24.56
C TRP A 7 0.70 38.56 23.99
N MET A 8 0.51 37.42 24.67
CA MET A 8 -0.74 36.66 24.79
C MET A 8 -1.88 37.51 25.39
N SER A 9 -3.10 37.21 24.97
CA SER A 9 -4.33 37.27 25.78
C SER A 9 -4.84 38.64 26.27
N GLN A 10 -5.91 39.13 25.66
CA GLN A 10 -7.29 39.14 26.21
C GLN A 10 -8.18 40.02 25.34
N VAL A 11 -9.46 39.63 25.17
CA VAL A 11 -10.67 40.47 25.36
C VAL A 11 -11.88 39.78 24.72
N ILE A 12 -12.89 39.62 25.56
CA ILE A 12 -14.23 39.06 25.35
C ILE A 12 -15.14 40.14 24.74
N LEU A 13 -16.10 39.72 23.90
CA LEU A 13 -17.36 40.41 23.50
C LEU A 13 -17.27 41.89 23.11
N LEU A 14 -17.67 42.21 21.87
CA LEU A 14 -18.85 43.02 21.59
C LEU A 14 -19.17 43.01 20.09
N CYS A 15 -20.45 42.81 19.80
CA CYS A 15 -21.05 42.99 18.49
C CYS A 15 -20.69 44.36 17.89
N GLY A 16 -20.42 44.38 16.58
CA GLY A 16 -20.45 45.60 15.79
C GLY A 16 -19.12 45.93 15.14
N LEU A 17 -19.10 45.77 13.81
CA LEU A 17 -18.37 46.65 12.90
C LEU A 17 -16.85 46.52 12.84
N TYR A 18 -16.26 45.34 12.60
CA TYR A 18 -14.99 45.32 11.85
C TYR A 18 -14.83 44.05 11.00
N SER A 19 -14.81 44.30 9.69
CA SER A 19 -14.09 43.55 8.66
C SER A 19 -14.52 42.11 8.37
N TRP A 20 -15.51 42.03 7.49
CA TRP A 20 -15.51 41.18 6.31
C TRP A 20 -14.08 40.81 5.87
N ILE A 21 -13.63 39.65 6.28
CA ILE A 21 -12.73 38.66 5.66
C ILE A 21 -12.32 37.78 6.85
N THR A 22 -13.25 36.97 7.34
CA THR A 22 -12.81 35.60 7.63
C THR A 22 -12.45 35.07 6.25
N PRO A 23 -11.16 34.83 5.91
CA PRO A 23 -10.97 33.85 4.86
C PRO A 23 -11.67 32.62 5.42
N ALA A 24 -12.68 32.14 4.70
CA ALA A 24 -13.23 30.83 4.97
C ALA A 24 -12.01 29.92 5.07
N VAL A 25 -11.59 29.57 6.29
CA VAL A 25 -10.60 28.52 6.49
C VAL A 25 -11.38 27.29 6.15
N SER A 26 -11.43 27.03 4.85
CA SER A 26 -11.83 25.78 4.27
C SER A 26 -10.96 24.77 4.99
N PHE A 27 -11.57 24.10 5.97
CA PHE A 27 -11.07 22.89 6.60
C PHE A 27 -11.05 21.79 5.53
N LEU A 28 -10.27 21.98 4.45
CA LEU A 28 -9.81 20.91 3.59
C LEU A 28 -8.81 20.14 4.42
N GLY A 29 -9.32 19.21 5.25
CA GLY A 29 -8.58 18.53 6.30
C GLY A 29 -7.15 18.19 5.88
N GLU A 30 -6.19 19.01 6.32
CA GLU A 30 -4.80 18.83 5.98
C GLU A 30 -4.28 17.61 6.74
N SER A 31 -3.80 16.62 6.00
CA SER A 31 -3.21 15.41 6.58
C SER A 31 -1.69 15.56 6.61
N VAL A 32 -1.03 14.92 7.57
CA VAL A 32 0.44 14.96 7.70
C VAL A 32 1.02 13.60 7.37
N CYS A 33 2.02 13.57 6.49
CA CYS A 33 2.82 12.40 6.16
C CYS A 33 4.27 12.67 6.56
N GLY A 34 4.75 12.03 7.62
CA GLY A 34 6.05 12.36 8.21
C GLY A 34 6.10 13.81 8.71
N LYS A 35 6.80 14.68 7.98
CA LYS A 35 6.92 16.12 8.27
C LYS A 35 6.19 17.02 7.27
N THR A 36 5.51 16.44 6.28
CA THR A 36 4.93 17.17 5.15
C THR A 36 3.42 17.19 5.27
N ARG A 37 2.80 18.37 5.17
CA ARG A 37 1.34 18.50 5.02
C ARG A 37 0.93 18.20 3.58
N TYR A 38 -0.18 17.52 3.41
CA TYR A 38 -0.75 17.22 2.10
C TYR A 38 -2.28 17.23 2.14
N GLN A 39 -2.88 17.41 0.97
CA GLN A 39 -4.33 17.34 0.80
C GLN A 39 -4.74 15.89 0.55
N PRO A 40 -5.52 15.24 1.45
CA PRO A 40 -5.89 13.83 1.34
C PRO A 40 -6.84 13.53 0.17
N ILE A 41 -7.46 14.56 -0.39
CA ILE A 41 -8.30 14.41 -1.58
C ILE A 41 -7.46 14.11 -2.83
N LEU A 42 -6.29 14.76 -2.96
CA LEU A 42 -5.39 14.65 -4.10
C LEU A 42 -4.24 13.67 -3.87
N ASN A 43 -3.80 13.49 -2.63
CA ASN A 43 -2.60 12.73 -2.28
C ASN A 43 -2.87 11.73 -1.16
N MET A 44 -1.99 10.74 -1.03
CA MET A 44 -1.98 9.74 0.03
C MET A 44 -0.56 9.60 0.60
N CYS A 45 -0.44 9.07 1.81
CA CYS A 45 0.84 8.82 2.45
C CYS A 45 1.21 7.35 2.31
N CYS A 46 2.33 7.05 1.62
CA CYS A 46 2.87 5.69 1.49
C CYS A 46 4.24 5.64 2.17
N GLY A 47 4.39 4.86 3.24
CA GLY A 47 5.69 4.66 3.89
C GLY A 47 6.38 5.95 4.33
N GLY A 48 5.63 6.99 4.69
CA GLY A 48 6.17 8.31 5.05
C GLY A 48 6.48 9.24 3.87
N VAL A 49 6.16 8.84 2.64
CA VAL A 49 6.30 9.65 1.43
C VAL A 49 4.91 10.01 0.88
N VAL A 50 4.71 11.28 0.55
CA VAL A 50 3.46 11.74 -0.08
C VAL A 50 3.44 11.28 -1.54
N GLN A 51 2.38 10.59 -1.93
CA GLN A 51 2.14 10.08 -3.28
C GLN A 51 0.83 10.66 -3.82
N SER A 52 0.77 10.90 -5.12
CA SER A 52 -0.48 11.32 -5.77
C SER A 52 -1.50 10.17 -5.76
N ARG A 53 -2.78 10.49 -5.53
CA ARG A 53 -3.89 9.53 -5.69
C ARG A 53 -4.23 9.42 -7.16
N SER A 54 -3.53 8.53 -7.85
CA SER A 54 -3.78 8.21 -9.24
C SER A 54 -4.37 6.81 -9.39
N GLY A 55 -5.22 6.64 -10.41
CA GLY A 55 -5.91 5.37 -10.68
C GLY A 55 -7.28 5.26 -10.01
N LEU A 56 -7.94 4.13 -10.25
CA LEU A 56 -9.27 3.86 -9.73
C LEU A 56 -9.22 3.46 -8.25
N TRP A 57 -8.23 2.65 -7.89
CA TRP A 57 -8.06 2.10 -6.55
C TRP A 57 -6.64 2.39 -6.04
N PRO A 58 -6.34 3.65 -5.67
CA PRO A 58 -5.01 4.03 -5.21
C PRO A 58 -4.63 3.27 -3.94
N SER A 59 -3.46 2.64 -3.94
CA SER A 59 -2.91 1.82 -2.86
C SER A 59 -1.40 2.03 -2.74
N CYS A 60 -0.82 1.64 -1.60
CA CYS A 60 0.61 1.79 -1.33
C CYS A 60 1.33 0.43 -1.32
N CYS A 61 2.51 0.39 -1.93
CA CYS A 61 3.49 -0.68 -1.77
C CYS A 61 4.76 -0.03 -1.21
N GLN A 62 5.00 -0.18 0.09
CA GLN A 62 6.03 0.56 0.81
C GLN A 62 5.86 2.08 0.64
N THR A 63 6.85 2.74 0.03
CA THR A 63 6.86 4.19 -0.23
C THR A 63 6.24 4.59 -1.57
N LYS A 64 5.83 3.62 -2.39
CA LYS A 64 5.33 3.83 -3.75
C LYS A 64 3.81 3.70 -3.81
N GLY A 65 3.16 4.64 -4.49
CA GLY A 65 1.75 4.52 -4.84
C GLY A 65 1.55 3.69 -6.11
N TYR A 66 0.48 2.90 -6.16
CA TYR A 66 0.05 2.16 -7.35
C TYR A 66 -1.47 2.02 -7.40
N ASP A 67 -2.02 1.71 -8.56
CA ASP A 67 -3.45 1.42 -8.73
C ASP A 67 -3.71 -0.08 -8.52
N ALA A 68 -4.39 -0.42 -7.42
CA ALA A 68 -4.74 -1.80 -7.06
C ALA A 68 -5.77 -2.44 -7.99
N ALA A 69 -6.41 -1.67 -8.88
CA ALA A 69 -7.28 -2.20 -9.92
C ALA A 69 -6.51 -3.09 -10.91
N PHE A 70 -5.27 -2.71 -11.26
CA PHE A 70 -4.46 -3.40 -12.29
C PHE A 70 -3.15 -3.97 -11.76
N LYS A 71 -2.73 -3.57 -10.56
CA LYS A 71 -1.45 -3.96 -9.96
C LYS A 71 -1.66 -4.50 -8.55
N MET A 72 -0.63 -5.16 -8.02
CA MET A 72 -0.58 -5.70 -6.67
C MET A 72 0.84 -5.55 -6.11
N CYS A 73 0.94 -5.49 -4.78
CA CYS A 73 2.22 -5.44 -4.09
C CYS A 73 2.65 -6.86 -3.68
N CYS A 74 3.75 -7.34 -4.27
CA CYS A 74 4.40 -8.60 -3.92
C CYS A 74 5.65 -8.31 -3.11
N SER A 75 5.53 -8.45 -1.78
CA SER A 75 6.53 -8.04 -0.80
C SER A 75 6.89 -6.55 -0.96
N ASP A 76 7.90 -6.22 -1.76
CA ASP A 76 8.35 -4.85 -2.03
C ASP A 76 8.31 -4.48 -3.52
N SER A 77 7.75 -5.36 -4.35
CA SER A 77 7.70 -5.20 -5.80
C SER A 77 6.27 -5.04 -6.28
N ILE A 78 6.02 -4.00 -7.08
CA ILE A 78 4.71 -3.78 -7.69
C ILE A 78 4.64 -4.62 -8.95
N GLN A 79 3.71 -5.58 -8.96
CA GLN A 79 3.47 -6.51 -10.06
C GLN A 79 2.12 -6.20 -10.71
N TYR A 80 1.96 -6.57 -11.98
CA TYR A 80 0.67 -6.51 -12.65
C TYR A 80 -0.22 -7.66 -12.18
N ARG A 81 -1.53 -7.39 -12.07
CA ARG A 81 -2.55 -8.42 -11.89
C ARG A 81 -2.74 -9.13 -13.22
N SER A 82 -1.96 -10.18 -13.42
CA SER A 82 -1.99 -11.01 -14.62
C SER A 82 -2.68 -12.34 -14.31
N GLY A 83 -3.48 -12.84 -15.24
CA GLY A 83 -4.14 -14.15 -15.11
C GLY A 83 -5.50 -14.10 -14.41
N ILE A 84 -6.04 -15.29 -14.13
CA ILE A 84 -7.37 -15.49 -13.55
C ILE A 84 -7.33 -15.28 -12.04
N LEU A 85 -6.32 -15.83 -11.36
CA LEU A 85 -6.15 -15.75 -9.92
C LEU A 85 -4.76 -15.19 -9.58
N PRO A 86 -4.54 -13.88 -9.73
CA PRO A 86 -3.23 -13.27 -9.49
C PRO A 86 -2.82 -13.43 -8.02
N SER A 87 -1.61 -13.94 -7.79
CA SER A 87 -1.01 -14.22 -6.48
C SER A 87 0.49 -13.86 -6.48
N CYS A 88 1.09 -13.77 -5.30
CA CYS A 88 2.52 -13.44 -5.16
C CYS A 88 3.31 -14.64 -4.66
N CYS A 89 4.50 -14.86 -5.23
CA CYS A 89 5.57 -15.67 -4.67
C CYS A 89 6.76 -14.75 -4.44
N GLU A 90 7.02 -14.40 -3.19
CA GLU A 90 8.03 -13.38 -2.82
C GLU A 90 7.76 -12.03 -3.51
N THR A 91 8.61 -11.64 -4.46
CA THR A 91 8.55 -10.40 -5.22
C THR A 91 7.94 -10.57 -6.61
N VAL A 92 7.56 -11.79 -6.98
CA VAL A 92 7.09 -12.15 -8.32
C VAL A 92 5.59 -12.47 -8.29
N GLY A 93 4.84 -11.88 -9.21
CA GLY A 93 3.43 -12.19 -9.41
C GLY A 93 3.25 -13.41 -10.31
N TYR A 94 2.28 -14.28 -10.00
CA TYR A 94 1.93 -15.45 -10.79
C TYR A 94 0.42 -15.73 -10.75
N ASP A 95 -0.08 -16.53 -11.69
CA ASP A 95 -1.49 -16.98 -11.67
C ASP A 95 -1.64 -18.28 -10.87
N ALA A 96 -2.29 -18.21 -9.71
CA ALA A 96 -2.49 -19.34 -8.81
C ALA A 96 -3.46 -20.41 -9.35
N THR A 97 -4.07 -20.15 -10.51
CA THR A 97 -4.84 -21.14 -11.26
C THR A 97 -3.93 -22.21 -11.86
N PHE A 98 -2.76 -21.82 -12.37
CA PHE A 98 -1.83 -22.71 -13.08
C PHE A 98 -0.53 -22.98 -12.32
N TYR A 99 -0.20 -22.15 -11.35
CA TYR A 99 1.06 -22.22 -10.60
C TYR A 99 0.84 -22.13 -9.09
N MET A 100 1.86 -22.51 -8.33
CA MET A 100 1.90 -22.46 -6.87
C MET A 100 3.30 -22.04 -6.39
N CYS A 101 3.38 -21.42 -5.23
CA CYS A 101 4.65 -21.00 -4.63
C CYS A 101 5.14 -22.05 -3.63
N CYS A 102 6.29 -22.68 -3.91
CA CYS A 102 6.96 -23.64 -3.05
C CYS A 102 8.27 -23.04 -2.53
N SER A 103 8.30 -22.62 -1.26
CA SER A 103 9.47 -22.02 -0.61
C SER A 103 10.17 -20.94 -1.47
N GLY A 104 9.38 -20.02 -2.04
CA GLY A 104 9.87 -18.92 -2.88
C GLY A 104 10.08 -19.26 -4.36
N MET A 105 9.86 -20.52 -4.77
CA MET A 105 9.95 -20.96 -6.16
C MET A 105 8.56 -21.19 -6.74
N ILE A 106 8.27 -20.59 -7.89
CA ILE A 106 7.02 -20.82 -8.62
C ILE A 106 7.11 -22.17 -9.32
N GLN A 107 6.15 -23.05 -9.02
CA GLN A 107 6.02 -24.40 -9.56
C GLN A 107 4.68 -24.53 -10.29
N SER A 108 4.62 -25.37 -11.32
CA SER A 108 3.36 -25.65 -12.01
C SER A 108 2.43 -26.46 -11.11
N ARG A 109 1.15 -26.08 -11.07
CA ARG A 109 0.09 -26.91 -10.48
C ARG A 109 -0.26 -28.03 -11.45
N SER A 110 0.40 -29.16 -11.26
CA SER A 110 0.16 -30.37 -12.03
C SER A 110 -0.17 -31.54 -11.09
N GLY A 111 -0.98 -32.47 -11.59
CA GLY A 111 -1.47 -33.61 -10.81
C GLY A 111 -2.83 -33.38 -10.15
N LEU A 112 -3.32 -34.43 -9.49
CA LEU A 112 -4.64 -34.42 -8.83
C LEU A 112 -4.60 -33.68 -7.49
N GLN A 113 -3.49 -33.83 -6.76
CA GLN A 113 -3.29 -33.20 -5.45
C GLN A 113 -1.92 -32.46 -5.41
N PRO A 114 -1.78 -31.35 -6.16
CA PRO A 114 -0.54 -30.58 -6.21
C PRO A 114 -0.14 -30.07 -4.81
N SER A 115 1.08 -30.37 -4.41
CA SER A 115 1.65 -30.11 -3.07
C SER A 115 3.12 -29.70 -3.18
N CYS A 116 3.67 -29.06 -2.15
CA CYS A 116 5.09 -28.67 -2.12
C CYS A 116 5.90 -29.58 -1.18
N CYS A 117 7.11 -29.96 -1.60
CA CYS A 117 8.14 -30.54 -0.76
C CYS A 117 9.39 -29.66 -0.87
N GLY A 118 9.59 -28.77 0.12
CA GLY A 118 10.59 -27.70 0.00
C GLY A 118 10.28 -26.78 -1.17
N THR A 119 11.24 -26.61 -2.09
CA THR A 119 11.12 -25.78 -3.29
C THR A 119 10.49 -26.49 -4.49
N ILE A 120 10.18 -27.79 -4.37
CA ILE A 120 9.71 -28.64 -5.47
C ILE A 120 8.20 -28.88 -5.34
N GLY A 121 7.47 -28.68 -6.44
CA GLY A 121 6.06 -29.08 -6.56
C GLY A 121 5.95 -30.56 -6.95
N TYR A 122 5.04 -31.29 -6.31
CA TYR A 122 4.76 -32.70 -6.61
C TYR A 122 3.28 -33.03 -6.43
N ASP A 123 2.82 -34.14 -7.02
CA ASP A 123 1.45 -34.63 -6.82
C ASP A 123 1.38 -35.57 -5.62
N ALA A 124 0.72 -35.13 -4.55
CA ALA A 124 0.54 -35.90 -3.33
C ALA A 124 -0.42 -37.10 -3.47
N ALA A 125 -1.12 -37.22 -4.61
CA ALA A 125 -1.93 -38.40 -4.90
C ALA A 125 -1.06 -39.64 -5.19
N ILE A 126 0.16 -39.44 -5.69
CA ILE A 126 1.06 -40.54 -6.12
C ILE A 126 2.43 -40.54 -5.43
N ARG A 127 2.81 -39.44 -4.78
CA ARG A 127 4.12 -39.24 -4.13
C ARG A 127 3.93 -38.63 -2.74
N LYS A 128 4.97 -38.61 -1.93
CA LYS A 128 5.04 -38.06 -0.56
C LYS A 128 6.28 -37.18 -0.41
N CYS A 129 6.33 -36.42 0.69
CA CYS A 129 7.51 -35.65 1.08
C CYS A 129 8.20 -36.35 2.27
N CYS A 130 9.40 -36.90 2.04
CA CYS A 130 10.25 -37.55 3.03
C CYS A 130 11.44 -36.65 3.34
N ASN A 131 11.51 -36.07 4.53
CA ASN A 131 12.64 -35.22 4.97
C ASN A 131 13.04 -34.12 3.96
N GLY A 132 12.06 -33.48 3.33
CA GLY A 132 12.30 -32.42 2.34
C GLY A 132 12.59 -32.90 0.92
N HIS A 133 12.52 -34.20 0.66
CA HIS A 133 12.65 -34.80 -0.67
C HIS A 133 11.39 -35.53 -1.09
N VAL A 134 11.08 -35.50 -2.39
CA VAL A 134 9.92 -36.23 -2.93
C VAL A 134 10.28 -37.72 -3.02
N CYS A 135 9.44 -38.54 -2.41
CA CYS A 135 9.41 -40.01 -2.36
C CYS A 135 7.96 -40.46 -2.69
#